data_AF-A0A952CX49-F1
#
_entry.id   AF-A0A952CX49-F1
#
_cell.length_a   1.000
_cell.length_b   1.000
_cell.length_c   1.000
_cell.angle_alpha   90.00
_cell.angle_beta   90.00
_cell.angle_gamma   90.00
#
_symmetry.space_group_name_H-M   'P 1'
#
loop_
_entity.id
_entity.type
_entity.pdbx_description
1 polymer ?
#
loop_
_entity_poly.entity_id
_entity_poly.type
_entity_poly.pdbx_seq_one_letter_code
_entity_poly.pdbx_strand_id
1 'polypeptide(L)'
;MDPEGIFLVAIPGLESALADEARAAGFAGVAVETGGVTVAGGWPEVWRANLTLRGASRVLARAGSFRALHLAQLDRRARRFPWADLLRADVPVRVEATCHRSRIYHAGAAAQRVARAIAEELGAPEGDDGVAVKLRIDDNLATISVDTSGTGLHQRGIRTEVAKAPLRETLAALFLRQCGFEGAGPVLDPMCGSGTVVIEAAEIAAGLAPGRARGFAFEHLAGFDAAAWDAMRAAAVVPVPQGPPRFHGSDRNAGAVAIARRNAARAGVEAACTFRAAAISDLTPPQGPPGLILTNPPWGTRIGERRALFALYGAFGQVLRERFTGWQVGIICPDAGLARATGLAFLPDLPPVLHGGQRLHLWRTGVLG
;
A
#
# COMPACT_ATOMS: atom_id res chain seq x y z
N MET A 1 15.91 -17.59 -15.10
CA MET A 1 15.20 -16.70 -16.06
C MET A 1 15.12 -15.30 -15.47
N ASP A 2 15.41 -14.26 -16.26
CA ASP A 2 15.19 -12.87 -15.85
C ASP A 2 13.75 -12.42 -16.16
N PRO A 3 13.15 -11.55 -15.33
CA PRO A 3 11.82 -11.03 -15.62
C PRO A 3 11.80 -10.15 -16.88
N GLU A 4 10.78 -10.32 -17.72
CA GLU A 4 10.52 -9.44 -18.88
C GLU A 4 10.07 -8.04 -18.46
N GLY A 5 9.62 -7.88 -17.21
CA GLY A 5 9.26 -6.60 -16.62
C GLY A 5 8.68 -6.76 -15.22
N ILE A 6 8.56 -5.65 -14.50
CA ILE A 6 8.09 -5.62 -13.12
C ILE A 6 6.77 -4.84 -13.10
N PHE A 7 5.73 -5.41 -12.49
CA PHE A 7 4.44 -4.77 -12.34
C PHE A 7 4.15 -4.51 -10.87
N LEU A 8 4.06 -3.24 -10.50
CA LEU A 8 3.70 -2.75 -9.19
C LEU A 8 2.17 -2.61 -9.15
N VAL A 9 1.51 -3.49 -8.40
CA VAL A 9 0.04 -3.49 -8.31
C VAL A 9 -0.41 -2.29 -7.48
N ALA A 10 -1.15 -1.38 -8.08
CA ALA A 10 -1.66 -0.19 -7.41
C ALA A 10 -3.01 -0.45 -6.71
N ILE A 11 -3.33 0.40 -5.75
CA ILE A 11 -4.72 0.57 -5.32
C ILE A 11 -5.43 1.37 -6.42
N PRO A 12 -6.61 0.95 -6.92
CA PRO A 12 -7.28 1.65 -8.01
C PRO A 12 -7.56 3.12 -7.67
N GLY A 13 -7.15 4.02 -8.55
CA GLY A 13 -7.21 5.48 -8.36
C GLY A 13 -5.90 6.09 -7.84
N LEU A 14 -4.90 5.26 -7.50
CA LEU A 14 -3.59 5.70 -7.00
C LEU A 14 -2.42 5.28 -7.90
N GLU A 15 -2.68 4.86 -9.13
CA GLU A 15 -1.66 4.49 -10.11
C GLU A 15 -0.65 5.62 -10.34
N SER A 16 -1.12 6.86 -10.51
CA SER A 16 -0.24 8.02 -10.69
C SER A 16 0.63 8.27 -9.47
N ALA A 17 0.05 8.18 -8.26
CA ALA A 17 0.80 8.40 -7.03
C ALA A 17 1.88 7.32 -6.81
N LEU A 18 1.59 6.06 -7.17
CA LEU A 18 2.56 4.98 -7.15
C LEU A 18 3.64 5.18 -8.22
N ALA A 19 3.30 5.68 -9.40
CA ALA A 19 4.29 5.98 -10.43
C ALA A 19 5.25 7.09 -9.98
N ASP A 20 4.74 8.12 -9.32
CA ASP A 20 5.56 9.20 -8.78
C ASP A 20 6.47 8.69 -7.66
N GLU A 21 5.99 7.76 -6.82
CA GLU A 21 6.82 7.04 -5.83
C GLU A 21 7.95 6.26 -6.51
N ALA A 22 7.63 5.45 -7.52
CA ALA A 22 8.61 4.65 -8.23
C ALA A 22 9.68 5.51 -8.92
N ARG A 23 9.29 6.64 -9.54
CA ARG A 23 10.23 7.59 -10.14
C ARG A 23 11.15 8.21 -9.10
N ALA A 24 10.61 8.70 -7.99
CA ALA A 24 11.39 9.29 -6.91
C ALA A 24 12.35 8.26 -6.27
N ALA A 25 11.95 6.99 -6.21
CA ALA A 25 12.80 5.88 -5.77
C ALA A 25 13.81 5.40 -6.84
N GLY A 26 13.92 6.09 -7.98
CA GLY A 26 14.92 5.81 -9.01
C GLY A 26 14.65 4.54 -9.83
N PHE A 27 13.41 4.05 -9.92
CA PHE A 27 13.07 2.98 -10.86
C PHE A 27 13.06 3.53 -12.29
N ALA A 28 13.60 2.76 -13.24
CA ALA A 28 13.60 3.11 -14.65
C ALA A 28 12.32 2.63 -15.36
N GLY A 29 12.00 3.22 -16.50
CA GLY A 29 10.89 2.76 -17.35
C GLY A 29 9.51 2.87 -16.71
N VAL A 30 9.30 3.83 -15.79
CA VAL A 30 8.05 3.96 -15.04
C VAL A 30 6.89 4.38 -15.94
N ALA A 31 5.97 3.45 -16.20
CA ALA A 31 4.76 3.67 -16.98
C ALA A 31 3.50 3.28 -16.19
N VAL A 32 2.48 4.13 -16.25
CA VAL A 32 1.17 3.83 -15.65
C VAL A 32 0.41 2.88 -16.59
N GLU A 33 -0.13 1.81 -16.04
CA GLU A 33 -1.00 0.86 -16.72
C GLU A 33 -2.27 0.61 -15.88
N THR A 34 -3.30 0.02 -16.48
CA THR A 34 -4.54 -0.28 -15.75
C THR A 34 -4.27 -1.17 -14.54
N GLY A 35 -4.56 -0.64 -13.34
CA GLY A 35 -4.41 -1.34 -12.07
C GLY A 35 -2.98 -1.36 -11.49
N GLY A 36 -2.03 -0.61 -12.08
CA GLY A 36 -0.67 -0.59 -11.57
C GLY A 36 0.32 0.26 -12.35
N VAL A 37 1.60 0.00 -12.10
CA VAL A 37 2.72 0.71 -12.71
C VAL A 37 3.73 -0.33 -13.17
N THR A 38 4.19 -0.24 -14.41
CA THR A 38 5.33 -1.03 -14.89
C THR A 38 6.62 -0.28 -14.66
N VAL A 39 7.66 -1.04 -14.31
CA VAL A 39 9.04 -0.57 -14.21
C VAL A 39 9.99 -1.59 -14.85
N ALA A 40 11.14 -1.10 -15.32
CA ALA A 40 12.19 -1.93 -15.89
C ALA A 40 13.18 -2.38 -14.81
N GLY A 41 13.79 -3.56 -15.00
CA GLY A 41 14.80 -4.10 -14.11
C GLY A 41 14.77 -5.62 -14.02
N GLY A 42 15.80 -6.19 -13.40
CA GLY A 42 15.93 -7.62 -13.15
C GLY A 42 15.48 -7.99 -11.73
N TRP A 43 15.96 -9.14 -11.25
CA TRP A 43 15.69 -9.60 -9.89
C TRP A 43 16.12 -8.62 -8.78
N PRO A 44 17.25 -7.90 -8.88
CA PRO A 44 17.59 -6.87 -7.89
C PRO A 44 16.52 -5.76 -7.78
N GLU A 45 15.94 -5.31 -8.89
CA GLU A 45 14.86 -4.32 -8.86
C GLU A 45 13.55 -4.91 -8.29
N VAL A 46 13.27 -6.19 -8.54
CA VAL A 46 12.14 -6.90 -7.93
C VAL A 46 12.27 -6.92 -6.40
N TRP A 47 13.44 -7.31 -5.88
CA TRP A 47 13.70 -7.34 -4.44
C TRP A 47 13.66 -5.94 -3.84
N ARG A 48 14.29 -4.97 -4.50
CA ARG A 48 14.28 -3.56 -4.09
C ARG A 48 12.87 -3.00 -4.03
N ALA A 49 12.03 -3.27 -5.03
CA ALA A 49 10.64 -2.81 -5.05
C ALA A 49 9.85 -3.33 -3.85
N ASN A 50 10.02 -4.61 -3.49
CA ASN A 50 9.39 -5.20 -2.31
C ASN A 50 9.91 -4.58 -1.00
N LEU A 51 11.22 -4.27 -0.94
CA LEU A 51 11.86 -3.71 0.24
C LEU A 51 11.48 -2.24 0.47
N THR A 52 11.46 -1.41 -0.59
CA THR A 52 11.50 0.05 -0.46
C THR A 52 10.18 0.75 -0.80
N LEU A 53 9.30 0.18 -1.63
CA LEU A 53 8.07 0.86 -2.04
C LEU A 53 6.98 0.76 -0.96
N ARG A 54 6.35 1.90 -0.64
CA ARG A 54 5.28 1.98 0.35
C ARG A 54 3.90 1.88 -0.30
N GLY A 55 3.73 2.38 -1.52
CA GLY A 55 2.43 2.49 -2.17
C GLY A 55 1.96 1.24 -2.91
N ALA A 56 2.89 0.41 -3.39
CA ALA A 56 2.56 -0.83 -4.08
C ALA A 56 1.81 -1.78 -3.13
N SER A 57 0.73 -2.39 -3.61
CA SER A 57 0.02 -3.43 -2.86
C SER A 57 0.73 -4.79 -2.94
N ARG A 58 1.35 -5.06 -4.11
CA ARG A 58 2.15 -6.24 -4.45
C ARG A 58 3.13 -5.90 -5.57
N VAL A 59 4.21 -6.67 -5.69
CA VAL A 59 5.16 -6.63 -6.81
C VAL A 59 5.07 -7.95 -7.57
N LEU A 60 4.79 -7.87 -8.87
CA LEU A 60 4.75 -9.03 -9.75
C LEU A 60 5.96 -9.00 -10.70
N ALA A 61 6.66 -10.12 -10.82
CA ALA A 61 7.67 -10.33 -11.84
C ALA A 61 7.01 -10.99 -13.06
N ARG A 62 6.97 -10.31 -14.22
CA ARG A 62 6.43 -10.87 -15.48
C ARG A 62 7.46 -11.84 -16.05
N ALA A 63 7.10 -13.11 -16.14
CA ALA A 63 8.02 -14.19 -16.53
C ALA A 63 7.91 -14.58 -18.00
N GLY A 64 6.80 -14.24 -18.66
CA GLY A 64 6.63 -14.51 -20.08
C GLY A 64 5.20 -14.29 -20.54
N SER A 65 5.03 -14.20 -21.86
CA SER A 65 3.70 -14.10 -22.47
C SER A 65 3.56 -14.89 -23.76
N PHE A 66 2.35 -15.35 -24.05
CA PHE A 66 2.02 -16.03 -25.30
C PHE A 66 0.53 -15.89 -25.63
N ARG A 67 0.19 -15.95 -26.93
CA ARG A 67 -1.23 -15.94 -27.34
C ARG A 67 -1.90 -17.29 -27.07
N ALA A 68 -3.12 -17.23 -26.53
CA ALA A 68 -3.97 -18.40 -26.31
C ALA A 68 -5.44 -18.06 -26.59
N LEU A 69 -6.02 -18.70 -27.61
CA LEU A 69 -7.41 -18.49 -28.04
C LEU A 69 -8.38 -19.48 -27.39
N HIS A 70 -7.89 -20.62 -26.90
CA HIS A 70 -8.69 -21.66 -26.25
C HIS A 70 -7.87 -22.45 -25.22
N LEU A 71 -8.54 -23.12 -24.28
CA LEU A 71 -7.90 -23.79 -23.15
C LEU A 71 -6.88 -24.87 -23.55
N ALA A 72 -7.11 -25.62 -24.62
CA ALA A 72 -6.15 -26.61 -25.11
C ALA A 72 -4.84 -25.99 -25.63
N GLN A 73 -4.89 -24.75 -26.15
CA GLN A 73 -3.68 -24.02 -26.55
C GLN A 73 -2.94 -23.50 -25.32
N LEU A 74 -3.68 -22.95 -24.34
CA LEU A 74 -3.12 -22.52 -23.05
C LEU A 74 -2.39 -23.68 -22.35
N ASP A 75 -3.02 -24.85 -22.25
CA ASP A 75 -2.46 -26.06 -21.63
C ASP A 75 -1.13 -26.46 -22.29
N ARG A 76 -1.12 -26.60 -23.62
CA ARG A 76 0.08 -26.97 -24.38
C ARG A 76 1.22 -25.96 -24.23
N ARG A 77 0.89 -24.66 -24.17
CA ARG A 77 1.89 -23.59 -24.01
C ARG A 77 2.41 -23.53 -22.58
N ALA A 78 1.54 -23.69 -21.59
CA ALA A 78 1.91 -23.76 -20.19
C ALA A 78 2.84 -24.95 -19.92
N ARG A 79 2.60 -26.12 -20.52
CA ARG A 79 3.49 -27.28 -20.37
C ARG A 79 4.90 -27.08 -20.93
N ARG A 80 5.03 -26.27 -21.97
CA ARG A 80 6.33 -25.93 -22.58
C ARG A 80 7.03 -24.76 -21.88
N PHE A 81 6.36 -24.10 -20.94
CA PHE A 81 6.94 -22.99 -20.22
C PHE A 81 8.04 -23.53 -19.29
N PRO A 82 9.22 -22.90 -19.22
CA PRO A 82 10.35 -23.42 -18.44
C PRO A 82 10.18 -23.12 -16.95
N TRP A 83 9.24 -23.82 -16.30
CA TRP A 83 8.87 -23.59 -14.90
C TRP A 83 10.05 -23.73 -13.93
N ALA A 84 10.97 -24.65 -14.20
CA ALA A 84 12.15 -24.90 -13.37
C ALA A 84 13.11 -23.68 -13.28
N ASP A 85 13.07 -22.77 -14.25
CA ASP A 85 13.88 -21.55 -14.23
C ASP A 85 13.34 -20.49 -13.27
N LEU A 86 12.13 -20.70 -12.74
CA LEU A 86 11.36 -19.72 -11.97
C LEU A 86 10.92 -20.27 -10.60
N LEU A 87 10.41 -21.50 -10.58
CA LEU A 87 9.78 -22.14 -9.43
C LEU A 87 10.61 -23.33 -8.96
N ARG A 88 10.60 -23.58 -7.66
CA ARG A 88 11.19 -24.79 -7.09
C ARG A 88 10.16 -25.92 -7.06
N ALA A 89 10.60 -27.15 -7.30
CA ALA A 89 9.75 -28.33 -7.29
C ALA A 89 9.27 -28.74 -5.88
N ASP A 90 9.95 -28.29 -4.82
CA ASP A 90 9.63 -28.60 -3.43
C ASP A 90 8.70 -27.57 -2.76
N VAL A 91 8.33 -26.49 -3.46
CA VAL A 91 7.54 -25.39 -2.92
C VAL A 91 6.10 -25.46 -3.45
N PRO A 92 5.06 -25.36 -2.59
CA PRO A 92 3.68 -25.28 -3.03
C PRO A 92 3.42 -24.08 -3.95
N VAL A 93 2.65 -24.31 -5.01
CA VAL A 93 2.28 -23.29 -5.99
C VAL A 93 0.77 -23.15 -6.05
N ARG A 94 0.32 -21.91 -5.96
CA ARG A 94 -1.07 -21.54 -6.25
C ARG A 94 -1.15 -20.76 -7.54
N VAL A 95 -2.12 -21.10 -8.39
CA VAL A 95 -2.41 -20.35 -9.61
C VAL A 95 -3.68 -19.52 -9.46
N GLU A 96 -3.57 -18.22 -9.72
CA GLU A 96 -4.72 -17.35 -9.92
C GLU A 96 -4.79 -16.91 -11.37
N ALA A 97 -6.01 -16.83 -11.92
CA ALA A 97 -6.21 -16.31 -13.26
C ALA A 97 -7.24 -15.18 -13.30
N THR A 98 -7.02 -14.25 -14.23
CA THR A 98 -8.02 -13.27 -14.66
C THR A 98 -8.14 -13.28 -16.18
N CYS A 99 -9.35 -13.14 -16.68
CA CYS A 99 -9.64 -13.15 -18.11
C CYS A 99 -10.46 -11.92 -18.49
N HIS A 100 -9.95 -11.12 -19.42
CA HIS A 100 -10.59 -9.91 -19.92
C HIS A 100 -10.54 -9.89 -21.44
N ARG A 101 -11.62 -9.46 -22.09
CA ARG A 101 -11.69 -9.25 -23.55
C ARG A 101 -11.10 -10.40 -24.39
N SER A 102 -11.27 -11.63 -23.94
CA SER A 102 -10.58 -12.81 -24.49
C SER A 102 -11.57 -13.94 -24.75
N ARG A 103 -11.23 -14.82 -25.71
CA ARG A 103 -12.02 -16.02 -26.01
C ARG A 103 -12.03 -17.01 -24.85
N ILE A 104 -10.93 -17.10 -24.10
CA ILE A 104 -10.90 -17.79 -22.81
C ILE A 104 -11.51 -16.85 -21.77
N TYR A 105 -12.73 -17.13 -21.32
CA TYR A 105 -13.44 -16.31 -20.32
C TYR A 105 -13.53 -17.00 -18.94
N HIS A 106 -13.37 -18.32 -18.89
CA HIS A 106 -13.39 -19.12 -17.65
C HIS A 106 -12.05 -19.07 -16.92
N ALA A 107 -11.87 -18.06 -16.06
CA ALA A 107 -10.65 -17.87 -15.28
C ALA A 107 -10.26 -19.10 -14.45
N GLY A 108 -11.21 -19.72 -13.73
CA GLY A 108 -10.95 -20.93 -12.94
C GLY A 108 -10.42 -22.10 -13.77
N ALA A 109 -11.00 -22.32 -14.96
CA ALA A 109 -10.52 -23.36 -15.87
C ALA A 109 -9.11 -23.04 -16.41
N ALA A 110 -8.82 -21.77 -16.70
CA ALA A 110 -7.49 -21.34 -17.13
C ALA A 110 -6.43 -21.55 -16.04
N ALA A 111 -6.75 -21.18 -14.79
CA ALA A 111 -5.88 -21.41 -13.64
C ALA A 111 -5.59 -22.91 -13.44
N GLN A 112 -6.61 -23.77 -13.51
CA GLN A 112 -6.45 -25.23 -13.43
C GLN A 112 -5.55 -25.80 -14.52
N ARG A 113 -5.59 -25.27 -15.76
CA ARG A 113 -4.69 -25.73 -16.84
C ARG A 113 -3.23 -25.41 -16.53
N VAL A 114 -2.97 -24.22 -16.01
CA VAL A 114 -1.61 -23.82 -15.65
C VAL A 114 -1.13 -24.56 -14.39
N ALA A 115 -1.98 -24.72 -13.38
CA ALA A 115 -1.64 -25.46 -12.15
C ALA A 115 -1.26 -26.91 -12.47
N ARG A 116 -2.06 -27.59 -13.28
CA ARG A 116 -1.76 -28.96 -13.73
C ARG A 116 -0.48 -29.04 -14.54
N ALA A 117 -0.21 -28.06 -15.43
CA ALA A 117 1.03 -28.03 -16.18
C ALA A 117 2.25 -27.87 -15.26
N ILE A 118 2.15 -27.06 -14.21
CA ILE A 118 3.21 -26.92 -13.20
C ILE A 118 3.40 -28.24 -12.45
N ALA A 119 2.31 -28.85 -11.96
CA ALA A 119 2.37 -30.08 -11.20
C ALA A 119 2.96 -31.25 -12.00
N GLU A 120 2.59 -31.39 -13.27
CA GLU A 120 3.04 -32.52 -14.11
C GLU A 120 4.45 -32.32 -14.70
N GLU A 121 4.82 -31.09 -15.09
CA GLU A 121 6.11 -30.83 -15.75
C GLU A 121 7.24 -30.48 -14.76
N LEU A 122 6.92 -29.82 -13.63
CA LEU A 122 7.89 -29.46 -12.60
C LEU A 122 7.84 -30.39 -11.38
N GLY A 123 6.67 -30.96 -11.06
CA GLY A 123 6.47 -31.75 -9.84
C GLY A 123 6.13 -30.92 -8.60
N ALA A 124 5.91 -29.60 -8.74
CA ALA A 124 5.57 -28.75 -7.61
C ALA A 124 4.14 -29.01 -7.10
N PRO A 125 3.93 -29.16 -5.78
CA PRO A 125 2.61 -29.43 -5.22
C PRO A 125 1.69 -28.21 -5.37
N GLU A 126 0.39 -28.44 -5.57
CA GLU A 126 -0.59 -27.35 -5.50
C GLU A 126 -0.85 -26.98 -4.03
N GLY A 127 -0.85 -25.69 -3.69
CA GLY A 127 -1.14 -25.24 -2.33
C GLY A 127 -0.99 -23.74 -2.11
N ASP A 128 -1.56 -23.26 -1.00
CA ASP A 128 -1.57 -21.82 -0.63
C ASP A 128 -0.27 -21.37 0.09
N ASP A 129 0.47 -22.30 0.70
CA ASP A 129 1.61 -22.04 1.58
C ASP A 129 2.95 -21.89 0.83
N GLY A 130 2.95 -21.19 -0.30
CA GLY A 130 4.16 -20.98 -1.09
C GLY A 130 4.07 -19.80 -2.05
N VAL A 131 4.26 -20.06 -3.34
CA VAL A 131 4.35 -19.02 -4.37
C VAL A 131 3.05 -18.94 -5.17
N ALA A 132 2.59 -17.72 -5.43
CA ALA A 132 1.44 -17.49 -6.30
C ALA A 132 1.87 -17.14 -7.73
N VAL A 133 1.48 -17.97 -8.69
CA VAL A 133 1.55 -17.68 -10.13
C VAL A 133 0.26 -16.95 -10.54
N LYS A 134 0.41 -15.81 -11.21
CA LYS A 134 -0.67 -14.99 -11.74
C LYS A 134 -0.73 -15.14 -13.24
N LEU A 135 -1.84 -15.64 -13.74
CA LEU A 135 -2.17 -15.70 -15.16
C LEU A 135 -3.12 -14.57 -15.52
N ARG A 136 -2.67 -13.59 -16.28
CA ARG A 136 -3.57 -12.56 -16.83
C ARG A 136 -3.78 -12.85 -18.31
N ILE A 137 -5.02 -13.06 -18.73
CA ILE A 137 -5.40 -13.19 -20.14
C ILE A 137 -6.17 -11.94 -20.55
N ASP A 138 -5.57 -11.09 -21.38
CA ASP A 138 -6.22 -9.89 -21.93
C ASP A 138 -6.00 -9.84 -23.44
N ASP A 139 -7.06 -9.59 -24.20
CA ASP A 139 -7.05 -9.65 -25.67
C ASP A 139 -6.36 -10.90 -26.27
N ASN A 140 -6.63 -12.07 -25.66
CA ASN A 140 -6.06 -13.37 -26.00
C ASN A 140 -4.53 -13.48 -25.79
N LEU A 141 -3.90 -12.50 -25.15
CA LEU A 141 -2.51 -12.58 -24.67
C LEU A 141 -2.51 -13.07 -23.23
N ALA A 142 -1.95 -14.25 -23.01
CA ALA A 142 -1.73 -14.82 -21.68
C ALA A 142 -0.35 -14.37 -21.18
N THR A 143 -0.32 -13.58 -20.11
CA THR A 143 0.89 -13.17 -19.40
C THR A 143 0.99 -13.96 -18.10
N ILE A 144 2.11 -14.65 -17.91
CA ILE A 144 2.47 -15.34 -16.68
C ILE A 144 3.32 -14.40 -15.83
N SER A 145 2.95 -14.24 -14.57
CA SER A 145 3.73 -13.50 -13.59
C SER A 145 3.82 -14.27 -12.29
N VAL A 146 4.81 -13.96 -11.47
CA VAL A 146 4.92 -14.48 -10.10
C VAL A 146 4.70 -13.34 -9.11
N ASP A 147 3.88 -13.60 -8.09
CA ASP A 147 3.76 -12.72 -6.93
C ASP A 147 4.99 -12.86 -6.05
N THR A 148 5.80 -11.81 -6.04
CA THR A 148 7.09 -11.79 -5.33
C THR A 148 6.93 -11.29 -3.90
N SER A 149 5.77 -10.72 -3.55
CA SER A 149 5.51 -10.14 -2.23
C SER A 149 4.98 -11.15 -1.21
N GLY A 150 4.16 -12.11 -1.64
CA GLY A 150 3.53 -13.10 -0.75
C GLY A 150 2.37 -12.51 0.06
N THR A 151 2.59 -12.08 1.30
CA THR A 151 1.57 -11.29 2.02
C THR A 151 1.46 -9.89 1.41
N GLY A 152 0.30 -9.22 1.52
CA GLY A 152 0.13 -7.89 0.92
C GLY A 152 1.10 -6.86 1.50
N LEU A 153 1.65 -5.96 0.69
CA LEU A 153 2.73 -5.05 1.11
C LEU A 153 2.32 -4.08 2.22
N HIS A 154 1.03 -3.77 2.36
CA HIS A 154 0.51 -3.02 3.50
C HIS A 154 0.86 -3.65 4.86
N GLN A 155 0.99 -4.98 4.96
CA GLN A 155 1.37 -5.64 6.21
C GLN A 155 2.88 -5.52 6.44
N ARG A 156 3.36 -4.43 7.05
CA ARG A 156 4.80 -4.14 7.19
C ARG A 156 5.59 -5.14 8.06
N GLY A 157 4.93 -6.11 8.69
CA GLY A 157 5.53 -7.05 9.65
C GLY A 157 5.67 -6.51 11.07
N ILE A 158 5.27 -5.26 11.29
CA ILE A 158 5.53 -4.50 12.51
C ILE A 158 4.27 -4.32 13.36
N ARG A 159 3.11 -4.16 12.70
CA ARG A 159 1.83 -3.90 13.35
C ARG A 159 1.03 -5.18 13.48
N THR A 160 0.84 -5.64 14.72
CA THR A 160 0.03 -6.83 15.02
C THR A 160 -1.33 -6.48 15.62
N GLU A 161 -1.56 -5.23 16.05
CA GLU A 161 -2.79 -4.80 16.70
C GLU A 161 -3.52 -3.73 15.86
N VAL A 162 -4.79 -4.01 15.55
CA VAL A 162 -5.66 -3.14 14.77
C VAL A 162 -6.80 -2.60 15.63
N ALA A 163 -7.08 -1.31 15.51
CA ALA A 163 -8.33 -0.73 15.98
C ALA A 163 -9.47 -1.07 15.00
N LYS A 164 -10.71 -0.69 15.32
CA LYS A 164 -11.86 -0.90 14.42
C LYS A 164 -11.65 -0.17 13.08
N ALA A 165 -11.71 -0.90 11.97
CA ALA A 165 -11.60 -0.40 10.59
C ALA A 165 -10.33 0.45 10.31
N PRO A 166 -9.12 -0.13 10.43
CA PRO A 166 -7.88 0.61 10.26
C PRO A 166 -7.63 0.97 8.79
N LEU A 167 -7.11 2.18 8.55
CA LEU A 167 -6.54 2.55 7.25
C LEU A 167 -5.36 1.63 6.93
N ARG A 168 -5.27 1.12 5.70
CA ARG A 168 -4.10 0.37 5.24
C ARG A 168 -2.89 1.30 5.11
N GLU A 169 -1.73 0.77 5.44
CA GLU A 169 -0.41 1.42 5.43
C GLU A 169 -0.06 1.98 4.05
N THR A 170 -0.29 1.19 2.99
CA THR A 170 -0.08 1.61 1.60
C THR A 170 -0.94 2.82 1.22
N LEU A 171 -2.17 2.88 1.74
CA LEU A 171 -3.10 3.97 1.47
C LEU A 171 -2.70 5.24 2.25
N ALA A 172 -2.29 5.08 3.51
CA ALA A 172 -1.77 6.17 4.33
C ALA A 172 -0.52 6.80 3.69
N ALA A 173 0.45 5.99 3.26
CA ALA A 173 1.68 6.46 2.62
C ALA A 173 1.41 7.23 1.31
N LEU A 174 0.51 6.73 0.47
CA LEU A 174 0.16 7.41 -0.79
C LEU A 174 -0.65 8.69 -0.56
N PHE A 175 -1.50 8.75 0.48
CA PHE A 175 -2.21 9.98 0.84
C PHE A 175 -1.30 11.03 1.46
N LEU A 176 -0.32 10.64 2.28
CA LEU A 176 0.76 11.54 2.72
C LEU A 176 1.47 12.16 1.50
N ARG A 177 1.85 11.33 0.52
CA ARG A 177 2.47 11.78 -0.74
C ARG A 177 1.58 12.72 -1.53
N GLN A 178 0.29 12.41 -1.69
CA GLN A 178 -0.67 13.27 -2.39
C GLN A 178 -0.93 14.59 -1.65
N CYS A 179 -0.67 14.66 -0.34
CA CYS A 179 -0.63 15.89 0.44
C CYS A 179 0.73 16.61 0.37
N GLY A 180 1.70 16.12 -0.40
CA GLY A 180 3.03 16.71 -0.55
C GLY A 180 4.01 16.39 0.59
N PHE A 181 3.69 15.43 1.46
CA PHE A 181 4.60 15.03 2.53
C PHE A 181 5.65 14.03 2.04
N GLU A 182 6.91 14.47 2.07
CA GLU A 182 8.09 13.66 1.66
C GLU A 182 9.08 13.45 2.82
N GLY A 183 8.62 13.59 4.07
CA GLY A 183 9.45 13.41 5.28
C GLY A 183 9.84 14.71 5.99
N ALA A 184 9.54 15.86 5.41
CA ALA A 184 9.77 17.18 5.99
C ALA A 184 8.52 17.74 6.70
N GLY A 185 8.73 18.52 7.76
CA GLY A 185 7.66 19.13 8.57
C GLY A 185 6.97 18.16 9.55
N PRO A 186 6.10 18.68 10.43
CA PRO A 186 5.30 17.85 11.33
C PRO A 186 4.05 17.29 10.65
N VAL A 187 3.55 16.16 11.15
CA VAL A 187 2.23 15.60 10.76
C VAL A 187 1.37 15.41 11.99
N LEU A 188 0.09 15.77 11.90
CA LEU A 188 -0.91 15.60 12.94
C LEU A 188 -2.11 14.78 12.43
N ASP A 189 -2.48 13.72 13.15
CA ASP A 189 -3.74 13.00 12.96
C ASP A 189 -4.60 13.10 14.24
N PRO A 190 -5.64 13.94 14.27
CA PRO A 190 -6.43 14.18 15.47
C PRO A 190 -7.51 13.12 15.75
N MET A 191 -7.64 12.11 14.88
CA MET A 191 -8.51 10.93 15.05
C MET A 191 -7.74 9.68 14.64
N CYS A 192 -6.58 9.48 15.27
CA CYS A 192 -5.54 8.60 14.75
C CYS A 192 -5.82 7.10 14.89
N GLY A 193 -6.81 6.71 15.69
CA GLY A 193 -7.10 5.30 15.96
C GLY A 193 -5.84 4.55 16.40
N SER A 194 -5.42 3.55 15.62
CA SER A 194 -4.20 2.75 15.85
C SER A 194 -2.89 3.40 15.36
N GLY A 195 -2.93 4.67 14.93
CA GLY A 195 -1.75 5.47 14.62
C GLY A 195 -1.18 5.33 13.21
N THR A 196 -1.90 4.75 12.24
CA THR A 196 -1.35 4.41 10.91
C THR A 196 -0.68 5.60 10.21
N VAL A 197 -1.38 6.74 10.11
CA VAL A 197 -0.87 7.92 9.40
C VAL A 197 0.38 8.47 10.07
N VAL A 198 0.34 8.58 11.41
CA VAL A 198 1.44 9.10 12.23
C VAL A 198 2.68 8.22 12.10
N ILE A 199 2.51 6.90 12.15
CA ILE A 199 3.61 5.93 12.05
C ILE A 199 4.21 5.92 10.64
N GLU A 200 3.39 5.90 9.59
CA GLU A 200 3.91 5.96 8.20
C GLU A 200 4.65 7.29 7.95
N ALA A 201 4.14 8.42 8.46
CA ALA A 201 4.83 9.70 8.36
C ALA A 201 6.20 9.69 9.06
N ALA A 202 6.26 9.10 10.26
CA ALA A 202 7.50 8.97 11.02
C ALA A 202 8.51 8.05 10.32
N GLU A 203 8.06 6.94 9.75
CA GLU A 203 8.94 6.04 9.00
C GLU A 203 9.47 6.67 7.70
N ILE A 204 8.62 7.42 6.97
CA ILE A 204 9.04 8.15 5.77
C ILE A 204 10.14 9.16 6.14
N ALA A 205 9.92 9.95 7.18
CA ALA A 205 10.90 10.94 7.63
C ALA A 205 12.20 10.32 8.16
N ALA A 206 12.12 9.11 8.73
CA ALA A 206 13.28 8.36 9.18
C ALA A 206 14.02 7.62 8.04
N GLY A 207 13.48 7.61 6.81
CA GLY A 207 14.06 6.88 5.69
C GLY A 207 13.99 5.35 5.83
N LEU A 208 13.15 4.83 6.73
CA LEU A 208 13.07 3.40 7.01
C LEU A 208 12.45 2.66 5.82
N ALA A 209 12.98 1.49 5.46
CA ALA A 209 12.38 0.67 4.42
C ALA A 209 11.07 0.01 4.94
N PRO A 210 9.92 0.11 4.23
CA PRO A 210 8.66 -0.51 4.65
C PRO A 210 8.71 -2.03 4.69
N GLY A 211 9.61 -2.66 3.94
CA GLY A 211 9.81 -4.09 3.86
C GLY A 211 10.80 -4.67 4.87
N ARG A 212 11.42 -3.86 5.74
CA ARG A 212 12.58 -4.26 6.56
C ARG A 212 12.34 -5.37 7.60
N ALA A 213 11.08 -5.59 7.99
CA ALA A 213 10.71 -6.46 9.12
C ALA A 213 9.78 -7.60 8.71
N ARG A 214 9.87 -8.06 7.44
CA ARG A 214 9.03 -9.12 6.88
C ARG A 214 9.81 -9.95 5.86
N GLY A 215 9.36 -11.18 5.64
CA GLY A 215 9.79 -12.00 4.51
C GLY A 215 8.96 -11.78 3.26
N PHE A 216 9.44 -12.30 2.14
CA PHE A 216 8.83 -12.18 0.82
C PHE A 216 8.77 -13.50 0.06
N ALA A 217 7.79 -13.64 -0.83
CA ALA A 217 7.60 -14.87 -1.61
C ALA A 217 8.74 -15.13 -2.60
N PHE A 218 9.49 -14.10 -3.03
CA PHE A 218 10.64 -14.32 -3.91
C PHE A 218 11.75 -15.17 -3.28
N GLU A 219 11.80 -15.27 -1.95
CA GLU A 219 12.78 -16.07 -1.22
C GLU A 219 12.60 -17.58 -1.46
N HIS A 220 11.44 -17.98 -1.99
CA HIS A 220 11.10 -19.35 -2.34
C HIS A 220 11.25 -19.67 -3.85
N LEU A 221 11.80 -18.75 -4.64
CA LEU A 221 11.99 -18.95 -6.09
C LEU A 221 13.30 -19.66 -6.40
N ALA A 222 13.36 -20.33 -7.57
CA ALA A 222 14.50 -21.16 -7.93
C ALA A 222 15.82 -20.39 -8.04
N GLY A 223 15.77 -19.15 -8.52
CA GLY A 223 16.93 -18.27 -8.71
C GLY A 223 17.21 -17.29 -7.57
N PHE A 224 16.68 -17.53 -6.37
CA PHE A 224 16.86 -16.61 -5.24
C PHE A 224 18.32 -16.63 -4.75
N ASP A 225 18.96 -15.46 -4.74
CA ASP A 225 20.29 -15.25 -4.18
C ASP A 225 20.18 -14.64 -2.77
N ALA A 226 20.31 -15.49 -1.76
CA ALA A 226 20.24 -15.08 -0.36
C ALA A 226 21.35 -14.10 0.03
N ALA A 227 22.57 -14.25 -0.53
CA ALA A 227 23.69 -13.39 -0.18
C ALA A 227 23.51 -11.98 -0.74
N ALA A 228 23.06 -11.86 -1.99
CA ALA A 228 22.73 -10.58 -2.59
C ALA A 228 21.55 -9.90 -1.88
N TRP A 229 20.54 -10.68 -1.46
CA TRP A 229 19.42 -10.15 -0.68
C TRP A 229 19.84 -9.66 0.71
N ASP A 230 20.65 -10.42 1.43
CA ASP A 230 21.19 -10.02 2.74
C ASP A 230 22.00 -8.72 2.63
N ALA A 231 22.84 -8.60 1.60
CA ALA A 231 23.57 -7.37 1.31
C ALA A 231 22.64 -6.18 1.03
N MET A 232 21.58 -6.38 0.26
CA MET A 232 20.58 -5.33 -0.02
C MET A 232 19.85 -4.88 1.25
N ARG A 233 19.43 -5.83 2.11
CA ARG A 233 18.79 -5.48 3.39
C ARG A 233 19.74 -4.72 4.29
N ALA A 234 20.99 -5.15 4.39
CA ALA A 234 22.01 -4.48 5.19
C ALA A 234 22.25 -3.04 4.73
N ALA A 235 22.30 -2.81 3.41
CA ALA A 235 22.45 -1.48 2.83
C ALA A 235 21.24 -0.55 3.04
N ALA A 236 20.05 -1.11 3.29
CA ALA A 236 18.82 -0.36 3.56
C ALA A 236 18.64 0.00 5.05
N VAL A 237 19.54 -0.43 5.93
CA VAL A 237 19.50 -0.07 7.35
C VAL A 237 19.93 1.39 7.51
N VAL A 238 19.04 2.20 8.03
CA VAL A 238 19.31 3.61 8.35
C VAL A 238 19.18 3.84 9.86
N PRO A 239 20.02 4.70 10.46
CA PRO A 239 19.82 5.12 11.83
C PRO A 239 18.50 5.88 11.97
N VAL A 240 17.73 5.58 13.03
CA VAL A 240 16.52 6.35 13.32
C VAL A 240 16.95 7.76 13.79
N PRO A 241 16.52 8.83 13.10
CA PRO A 241 16.88 10.19 13.48
C PRO A 241 16.44 10.50 14.90
N GLN A 242 17.34 11.13 15.67
CA GLN A 242 17.06 11.64 17.00
C GLN A 242 16.59 13.09 16.91
N GLY A 243 15.60 13.47 17.72
CA GLY A 243 15.06 14.82 17.73
C GLY A 243 13.75 14.93 18.49
N PRO A 244 13.22 16.16 18.67
CA PRO A 244 11.91 16.34 19.28
C PRO A 244 10.83 15.65 18.44
N PRO A 245 9.74 15.16 19.07
CA PRO A 245 8.66 14.50 18.35
C PRO A 245 8.00 15.47 17.36
N ARG A 246 7.89 15.03 16.10
CA ARG A 246 7.31 15.77 14.98
C ARG A 246 5.96 15.20 14.51
N PHE A 247 5.63 13.98 14.95
CA PHE A 247 4.48 13.25 14.47
C PHE A 247 3.49 13.07 15.61
N HIS A 248 2.30 13.64 15.46
CA HIS A 248 1.35 13.80 16.55
C HIS A 248 0.07 13.05 16.21
N GLY A 249 -0.43 12.26 17.15
CA GLY A 249 -1.71 11.58 17.04
C GLY A 249 -2.57 11.85 18.26
N SER A 250 -3.86 12.08 18.06
CA SER A 250 -4.83 12.01 19.15
C SER A 250 -6.06 11.20 18.77
N ASP A 251 -6.70 10.62 19.78
CA ASP A 251 -8.00 9.98 19.60
C ASP A 251 -8.80 10.10 20.90
N ARG A 252 -10.13 10.18 20.81
CA ARG A 252 -11.00 10.18 21.99
C ARG A 252 -10.97 8.83 22.71
N ASN A 253 -10.67 7.75 22.00
CA ASN A 253 -10.56 6.41 22.54
C ASN A 253 -9.16 6.15 23.10
N ALA A 254 -9.01 6.20 24.42
CA ALA A 254 -7.75 5.92 25.10
C ALA A 254 -7.17 4.52 24.79
N GLY A 255 -8.02 3.53 24.52
CA GLY A 255 -7.58 2.19 24.10
C GLY A 255 -6.92 2.20 22.72
N ALA A 256 -7.46 2.98 21.77
CA ALA A 256 -6.85 3.16 20.46
C ALA A 256 -5.50 3.88 20.55
N VAL A 257 -5.40 4.92 21.38
CA VAL A 257 -4.15 5.62 21.69
C VAL A 257 -3.10 4.67 22.28
N ALA A 258 -3.49 3.77 23.18
CA ALA A 258 -2.58 2.77 23.74
C ALA A 258 -2.06 1.80 22.66
N ILE A 259 -2.91 1.38 21.73
CA ILE A 259 -2.52 0.58 20.55
C ILE A 259 -1.53 1.36 19.67
N ALA A 260 -1.81 2.64 19.39
CA ALA A 260 -0.96 3.49 18.57
C ALA A 260 0.47 3.62 19.15
N ARG A 261 0.59 3.81 20.48
CA ARG A 261 1.89 3.83 21.17
C ARG A 261 2.64 2.52 21.02
N ARG A 262 1.99 1.37 21.23
CA ARG A 262 2.62 0.05 21.04
C ARG A 262 3.06 -0.19 19.59
N ASN A 263 2.26 0.25 18.62
CA ASN A 263 2.61 0.12 17.21
C ASN A 263 3.81 0.99 16.83
N ALA A 264 3.90 2.22 17.35
CA ALA A 264 5.06 3.09 17.14
C ALA A 264 6.34 2.53 17.79
N ALA A 265 6.21 1.91 18.98
CA ALA A 265 7.30 1.20 19.65
C ALA A 265 7.82 0.03 18.80
N ARG A 266 6.92 -0.83 18.31
CA ARG A 266 7.27 -1.94 17.41
C ARG A 266 7.93 -1.45 16.12
N ALA A 267 7.49 -0.31 15.60
CA ALA A 267 8.07 0.31 14.41
C ALA A 267 9.44 0.96 14.63
N GLY A 268 9.85 1.14 15.90
CA GLY A 268 11.08 1.82 16.26
C GLY A 268 11.03 3.34 16.07
N VAL A 269 9.82 3.93 16.02
CA VAL A 269 9.60 5.38 15.77
C VAL A 269 8.91 6.09 16.94
N GLU A 270 8.82 5.45 18.10
CA GLU A 270 8.14 6.01 19.27
C GLU A 270 8.70 7.37 19.72
N ALA A 271 10.02 7.55 19.66
CA ALA A 271 10.68 8.80 20.05
C ALA A 271 10.29 9.99 19.15
N ALA A 272 9.95 9.72 17.89
CA ALA A 272 9.52 10.74 16.94
C ALA A 272 8.01 11.04 17.04
N CYS A 273 7.26 10.23 17.79
CA CYS A 273 5.80 10.24 17.86
C CYS A 273 5.28 10.75 19.21
N THR A 274 4.15 11.44 19.21
CA THR A 274 3.39 11.75 20.43
C THR A 274 1.93 11.37 20.24
N PHE A 275 1.44 10.46 21.08
CA PHE A 275 0.03 10.04 21.08
C PHE A 275 -0.69 10.49 22.34
N ARG A 276 -1.89 11.09 22.21
CA ARG A 276 -2.67 11.62 23.33
C ARG A 276 -4.15 11.19 23.25
N ALA A 277 -4.74 10.88 24.39
CA ALA A 277 -6.20 10.73 24.48
C ALA A 277 -6.80 12.13 24.61
N ALA A 278 -7.48 12.61 23.57
CA ALA A 278 -8.02 13.98 23.53
C ALA A 278 -9.23 14.06 22.60
N ALA A 279 -10.16 14.97 22.90
CA ALA A 279 -11.24 15.32 22.00
C ALA A 279 -10.77 16.37 20.99
N ILE A 280 -11.47 16.46 19.85
CA ILE A 280 -11.21 17.48 18.82
C ILE A 280 -11.32 18.91 19.36
N SER A 281 -12.21 19.16 20.33
CA SER A 281 -12.37 20.47 20.99
C SER A 281 -11.09 20.96 21.68
N ASP A 282 -10.26 20.02 22.13
CA ASP A 282 -9.06 20.28 22.94
C ASP A 282 -7.81 20.32 22.05
N LEU A 283 -7.99 20.16 20.73
CA LEU A 283 -6.90 20.12 19.78
C LEU A 283 -6.20 21.49 19.71
N THR A 284 -4.88 21.46 19.81
CA THR A 284 -3.99 22.62 19.73
C THR A 284 -2.84 22.30 18.76
N PRO A 285 -2.31 23.29 18.03
CA PRO A 285 -1.15 23.07 17.19
C PRO A 285 0.04 22.57 18.03
N PRO A 286 0.78 21.55 17.56
CA PRO A 286 2.04 21.19 18.19
C PRO A 286 3.03 22.36 18.11
N GLN A 287 3.99 22.40 19.03
CA GLN A 287 5.05 23.40 19.01
C GLN A 287 5.89 23.24 17.73
N GLY A 288 6.26 24.37 17.11
CA GLY A 288 7.09 24.39 15.91
C GLY A 288 6.36 25.00 14.71
N PRO A 289 6.93 24.86 13.50
CA PRO A 289 6.32 25.39 12.29
C PRO A 289 5.05 24.61 11.94
N PRO A 290 4.12 25.23 11.17
CA PRO A 290 3.01 24.51 10.58
C PRO A 290 3.44 23.30 9.74
N GLY A 291 2.53 22.35 9.58
CA GLY A 291 2.75 21.15 8.78
C GLY A 291 1.46 20.63 8.18
N LEU A 292 1.33 19.31 8.16
CA LEU A 292 0.20 18.60 7.56
C LEU A 292 -0.70 17.99 8.62
N ILE A 293 -2.00 18.27 8.54
CA ILE A 293 -3.02 17.46 9.20
C ILE A 293 -3.49 16.42 8.18
N LEU A 294 -3.35 15.14 8.46
CA LEU A 294 -3.94 14.08 7.64
C LEU A 294 -4.70 13.12 8.55
N THR A 295 -5.98 12.91 8.24
CA THR A 295 -6.84 12.11 9.10
C THR A 295 -7.88 11.30 8.34
N ASN A 296 -8.28 10.18 8.92
CA ASN A 296 -9.37 9.32 8.46
C ASN A 296 -10.49 9.34 9.52
N PRO A 297 -11.32 10.41 9.56
CA PRO A 297 -12.36 10.53 10.56
C PRO A 297 -13.41 9.41 10.40
N PRO A 298 -14.29 9.20 11.38
CA PRO A 298 -15.41 8.27 11.21
C PRO A 298 -16.37 8.75 10.11
N TRP A 299 -16.86 7.84 9.27
CA TRP A 299 -17.80 8.15 8.16
C TRP A 299 -18.90 7.08 7.94
N GLY A 300 -19.07 6.12 8.86
CA GLY A 300 -20.09 5.07 8.77
C GLY A 300 -21.50 5.50 9.22
N THR A 301 -22.54 4.85 8.73
CA THR A 301 -23.94 5.28 8.95
C THR A 301 -24.80 4.21 9.61
N ARG A 302 -25.08 4.37 10.91
CA ARG A 302 -26.37 3.94 11.47
C ARG A 302 -27.34 5.13 11.45
N ILE A 303 -28.64 4.87 11.28
CA ILE A 303 -29.68 5.90 11.42
C ILE A 303 -29.54 6.50 12.84
N GLY A 304 -29.35 7.81 12.94
CA GLY A 304 -29.05 8.53 14.20
C GLY A 304 -27.60 9.02 14.33
N GLU A 305 -26.61 8.28 13.82
CA GLU A 305 -25.19 8.67 13.88
C GLU A 305 -24.84 9.74 12.85
N ARG A 306 -25.59 9.83 11.74
CA ARG A 306 -25.32 10.81 10.66
C ARG A 306 -25.30 12.25 11.18
N ARG A 307 -26.28 12.67 12.00
CA ARG A 307 -26.31 14.03 12.56
C ARG A 307 -25.09 14.30 13.46
N ALA A 308 -24.69 13.32 14.26
CA ALA A 308 -23.50 13.40 15.11
C ALA A 308 -22.21 13.50 14.28
N LEU A 309 -22.13 12.82 13.14
CA LEU A 309 -21.01 12.96 12.20
C LEU A 309 -20.95 14.37 11.61
N PHE A 310 -22.06 14.93 11.11
CA PHE A 310 -22.05 16.31 10.62
C PHE A 310 -21.62 17.31 11.70
N ALA A 311 -22.09 17.14 12.93
CA ALA A 311 -21.66 17.97 14.06
C ALA A 311 -20.16 17.80 14.37
N LEU A 312 -19.63 16.58 14.33
CA LEU A 312 -18.20 16.29 14.52
C LEU A 312 -17.35 16.98 13.45
N TYR A 313 -17.71 16.85 12.16
CA TYR A 313 -16.97 17.46 11.06
C TYR A 313 -17.04 18.99 11.13
N GLY A 314 -18.20 19.55 11.49
CA GLY A 314 -18.36 20.99 11.73
C GLY A 314 -17.46 21.51 12.85
N ALA A 315 -17.47 20.84 14.01
CA ALA A 315 -16.61 21.19 15.13
C ALA A 315 -15.12 21.06 14.77
N PHE A 316 -14.76 20.00 14.05
CA PHE A 316 -13.41 19.79 13.57
C PHE A 316 -12.93 20.93 12.67
N GLY A 317 -13.71 21.27 11.65
CA GLY A 317 -13.36 22.37 10.75
C GLY A 317 -13.37 23.75 11.42
N GLN A 318 -14.23 23.97 12.42
CA GLN A 318 -14.18 25.19 13.25
C GLN A 318 -12.85 25.30 14.01
N VAL A 319 -12.43 24.23 14.71
CA VAL A 319 -11.16 24.21 15.44
C VAL A 319 -9.97 24.45 14.53
N LEU A 320 -9.98 23.87 13.33
CA LEU A 320 -8.89 24.08 12.36
C LEU A 320 -8.80 25.53 11.88
N ARG A 321 -9.93 26.15 11.54
CA ARG A 321 -9.95 27.57 11.10
C ARG A 321 -9.57 28.54 12.21
N GLU A 322 -9.89 28.23 13.47
CA GLU A 322 -9.57 29.10 14.60
C GLU A 322 -8.12 28.99 15.06
N ARG A 323 -7.49 27.81 14.92
CA ARG A 323 -6.23 27.51 15.62
C ARG A 323 -5.09 27.05 14.72
N PHE A 324 -5.35 26.62 13.49
CA PHE A 324 -4.36 25.95 12.63
C PHE A 324 -3.99 26.75 11.38
N THR A 325 -3.99 28.08 11.47
CA THR A 325 -3.43 28.96 10.42
C THR A 325 -2.01 28.51 10.03
N GLY A 326 -1.73 28.47 8.73
CA GLY A 326 -0.46 28.00 8.17
C GLY A 326 -0.40 26.49 7.91
N TRP A 327 -1.32 25.67 8.43
CA TRP A 327 -1.33 24.22 8.19
C TRP A 327 -2.02 23.86 6.87
N GLN A 328 -1.68 22.70 6.32
CA GLN A 328 -2.45 22.04 5.26
C GLN A 328 -3.27 20.89 5.83
N VAL A 329 -4.39 20.56 5.20
CA VAL A 329 -5.30 19.52 5.70
C VAL A 329 -5.64 18.52 4.60
N GLY A 330 -5.54 17.24 4.92
CA GLY A 330 -6.04 16.10 4.17
C GLY A 330 -7.10 15.34 4.99
N ILE A 331 -8.28 15.13 4.43
CA ILE A 331 -9.37 14.37 5.05
C ILE A 331 -9.72 13.18 4.16
N ILE A 332 -9.64 11.99 4.72
CA ILE A 332 -10.02 10.75 4.05
C ILE A 332 -11.48 10.46 4.38
N CYS A 333 -12.39 10.68 3.42
CA CYS A 333 -13.82 10.52 3.64
C CYS A 333 -14.56 10.17 2.34
N PRO A 334 -15.46 9.17 2.33
CA PRO A 334 -16.26 8.82 1.16
C PRO A 334 -17.44 9.80 0.90
N ASP A 335 -17.93 10.51 1.93
CA ASP A 335 -19.10 11.38 1.84
C ASP A 335 -18.69 12.87 1.70
N ALA A 336 -19.00 13.46 0.55
CA ALA A 336 -18.70 14.85 0.25
C ALA A 336 -19.43 15.84 1.17
N GLY A 337 -20.63 15.50 1.64
CA GLY A 337 -21.39 16.32 2.58
C GLY A 337 -20.69 16.41 3.94
N LEU A 338 -20.17 15.29 4.45
CA LEU A 338 -19.35 15.28 5.67
C LEU A 338 -18.09 16.13 5.50
N ALA A 339 -17.33 15.94 4.43
CA ALA A 339 -16.13 16.74 4.18
C ALA A 339 -16.46 18.25 4.12
N ARG A 340 -17.50 18.64 3.37
CA ARG A 340 -17.95 20.03 3.27
C ARG A 340 -18.47 20.61 4.58
N ALA A 341 -18.98 19.79 5.49
CA ALA A 341 -19.43 20.25 6.80
C ALA A 341 -18.30 20.88 7.64
N THR A 342 -17.04 20.60 7.33
CA THR A 342 -15.88 21.26 7.95
C THR A 342 -15.81 22.77 7.62
N GLY A 343 -16.42 23.22 6.54
CA GLY A 343 -16.31 24.61 6.07
C GLY A 343 -14.91 25.00 5.60
N LEU A 344 -14.04 24.03 5.29
CA LEU A 344 -12.72 24.26 4.72
C LEU A 344 -12.81 24.50 3.20
N ALA A 345 -11.89 25.31 2.67
CA ALA A 345 -11.73 25.50 1.24
C ALA A 345 -10.85 24.38 0.66
N PHE A 346 -11.48 23.44 -0.05
CA PHE A 346 -10.78 22.31 -0.68
C PHE A 346 -10.22 22.68 -2.07
N LEU A 347 -9.05 22.12 -2.37
CA LEU A 347 -8.42 22.07 -3.69
C LEU A 347 -9.24 21.19 -4.64
N PRO A 348 -8.97 21.25 -5.96
CA PRO A 348 -9.60 20.34 -6.92
C PRO A 348 -9.48 18.87 -6.52
N ASP A 349 -10.60 18.16 -6.68
CA ASP A 349 -10.71 16.75 -6.31
C ASP A 349 -9.72 15.89 -7.09
N LEU A 350 -9.12 14.92 -6.39
CA LEU A 350 -8.40 13.82 -7.01
C LEU A 350 -9.37 12.69 -7.40
N PRO A 351 -8.98 11.80 -8.33
CA PRO A 351 -9.76 10.60 -8.62
C PRO A 351 -10.08 9.81 -7.34
N PRO A 352 -11.31 9.29 -7.20
CA PRO A 352 -11.67 8.48 -6.04
C PRO A 352 -10.85 7.19 -5.99
N VAL A 353 -10.51 6.76 -4.78
CA VAL A 353 -9.78 5.53 -4.52
C VAL A 353 -10.75 4.42 -4.17
N LEU A 354 -10.68 3.28 -4.86
CA LEU A 354 -11.51 2.12 -4.53
C LEU A 354 -10.84 1.28 -3.44
N HIS A 355 -11.50 1.16 -2.30
CA HIS A 355 -11.00 0.41 -1.15
C HIS A 355 -12.10 -0.41 -0.48
N GLY A 356 -11.97 -1.74 -0.46
CA GLY A 356 -12.93 -2.61 0.22
C GLY A 356 -14.37 -2.51 -0.31
N GLY A 357 -14.55 -2.21 -1.60
CA GLY A 357 -15.86 -1.99 -2.23
C GLY A 357 -16.42 -0.57 -2.03
N GLN A 358 -15.69 0.32 -1.37
CA GLN A 358 -16.09 1.71 -1.13
C GLN A 358 -15.24 2.67 -1.95
N ARG A 359 -15.82 3.82 -2.31
CA ARG A 359 -15.13 4.93 -2.96
C ARG A 359 -14.67 5.92 -1.89
N LEU A 360 -13.38 5.97 -1.62
CA LEU A 360 -12.77 6.93 -0.72
C LEU A 360 -12.30 8.16 -1.50
N HIS A 361 -12.43 9.33 -0.90
CA HIS A 361 -11.88 10.57 -1.43
C HIS A 361 -10.86 11.14 -0.44
N LEU A 362 -9.79 11.73 -0.98
CA LEU A 362 -8.84 12.55 -0.23
C LEU A 362 -9.17 14.02 -0.49
N TRP A 363 -9.82 14.66 0.47
CA TRP A 363 -10.16 16.08 0.45
C TRP A 363 -8.96 16.88 0.96
N ARG A 364 -8.38 17.75 0.13
CA ARG A 364 -7.15 18.48 0.46
C ARG A 364 -7.41 19.97 0.48
N THR A 365 -6.77 20.71 1.38
CA THR A 365 -6.77 22.17 1.39
C THR A 365 -5.44 22.71 0.87
N GLY A 366 -5.42 23.99 0.48
CA GLY A 366 -4.19 24.78 0.50
C GLY A 366 -3.74 25.03 1.96
N VAL A 367 -2.83 25.99 2.13
CA VAL A 367 -2.49 26.51 3.46
C VAL A 367 -3.71 27.21 4.05
N LEU A 368 -4.07 26.89 5.29
CA LEU A 368 -5.16 27.56 6.01
C LEU A 368 -4.77 29.01 6.33
N GLY A 369 -5.73 29.92 6.10
CA GLY A 369 -5.58 31.37 6.30
C GLY A 369 -5.71 31.84 7.74
#